data_AF-A0A3S3MV64-F1
#
_entry.id   AF-A0A3S3MV64-F1
#
_cell.length_a   1.000
_cell.length_b   1.000
_cell.length_c   1.000
_cell.angle_alpha   90.00
_cell.angle_beta   90.00
_cell.angle_gamma   90.00
#
_symmetry.space_group_name_H-M   'P 1'
#
loop_
_entity.id
_entity.type
_entity.pdbx_description
1 polymer ?
#
loop_
_entity_poly.entity_id
_entity_poly.type
_entity_poly.pdbx_seq_one_letter_code
_entity_poly.pdbx_strand_id
1 'polypeptide(L)'
;MSKGSKDTPAIWKLNKADQSGRRFVTIGGIAGHLGQSTVNNWFKIEKFGVYGYKIVHGPTVCDTCKTVCGDLGITIRNGRRWLALSQHHPLRVVFQRAVTI
;
A
#
# COMPACT_ATOMS: atom_id res chain seq x y z
N MET A 1 17.40 21.07 -19.76
CA MET A 1 16.25 20.44 -20.45
C MET A 1 16.21 18.96 -20.07
N SER A 2 15.39 18.56 -19.10
CA SER A 2 15.02 17.15 -18.92
C SER A 2 13.53 17.04 -19.16
N LYS A 3 13.15 16.32 -20.22
CA LYS A 3 11.77 15.90 -20.48
C LYS A 3 11.35 15.00 -19.31
N GLY A 4 10.51 15.51 -18.42
CA GLY A 4 9.82 14.68 -17.44
C GLY A 4 8.89 13.74 -18.18
N SER A 5 9.11 12.43 -18.07
CA SER A 5 8.20 11.44 -18.65
C SER A 5 6.85 11.56 -17.96
N LYS A 6 5.83 11.99 -18.73
CA LYS A 6 4.43 11.79 -18.39
C LYS A 6 4.18 10.29 -18.35
N ASP A 7 3.85 9.78 -17.16
CA ASP A 7 2.97 8.64 -16.86
C ASP A 7 3.48 7.93 -15.59
N THR A 8 2.95 8.33 -14.44
CA THR A 8 3.19 7.61 -13.18
C THR A 8 2.33 6.35 -13.18
N PRO A 9 2.92 5.15 -13.08
CA PRO A 9 2.14 3.92 -13.15
C PRO A 9 1.15 3.81 -12.00
N ALA A 10 -0.06 3.34 -12.28
CA ALA A 10 -1.13 3.12 -11.29
C ALA A 10 -0.90 1.88 -10.41
N ILE A 11 0.37 1.63 -10.05
CA ILE A 11 0.79 0.53 -9.20
C ILE A 11 1.06 1.06 -7.80
N TRP A 12 0.45 0.42 -6.81
CA TRP A 12 0.61 0.83 -5.42
C TRP A 12 2.01 0.53 -4.89
N LYS A 13 2.46 1.39 -3.97
CA LYS A 13 3.65 1.18 -3.14
C LYS A 13 3.50 1.84 -1.78
N LEU A 14 4.12 1.27 -0.76
CA LEU A 14 4.30 1.92 0.52
C LEU A 14 5.52 2.83 0.45
N ASN A 15 5.32 4.14 0.65
CA ASN A 15 6.42 5.08 0.66
C ASN A 15 7.22 5.04 1.97
N LYS A 16 8.43 5.61 1.92
CA LYS A 16 9.22 5.91 3.12
C LYS A 16 8.41 6.77 4.09
N ALA A 17 8.77 6.67 5.36
CA ALA A 17 8.15 7.49 6.39
C ALA A 17 8.36 8.97 6.07
N ASP A 18 7.32 9.77 6.22
CA ASP A 18 7.43 11.22 6.15
C ASP A 18 8.05 11.79 7.44
N GLN A 19 8.12 13.12 7.53
CA GLN A 19 8.66 13.83 8.70
C GLN A 19 7.92 13.50 10.01
N SER A 20 6.67 13.02 9.94
CA SER A 20 5.88 12.60 11.10
C SER A 20 6.03 11.10 11.42
N GLY A 21 6.91 10.38 10.71
CA GLY A 21 7.08 8.94 10.86
C GLY A 21 6.01 8.10 10.16
N ARG A 22 5.06 8.74 9.45
CA ARG A 22 3.94 8.05 8.81
C ARG A 22 4.29 7.54 7.42
N ARG A 23 3.85 6.33 7.09
CA ARG A 23 4.05 5.71 5.77
C ARG A 23 2.72 5.65 5.04
N PHE A 24 2.68 6.23 3.84
CA PHE A 24 1.49 6.32 3.01
C PHE A 24 1.59 5.39 1.81
N VAL A 25 0.45 4.88 1.37
CA VAL A 25 0.34 4.22 0.06
C VAL A 25 0.21 5.28 -1.02
N THR A 26 1.04 5.17 -2.05
CA THR A 26 0.98 6.01 -3.24
C THR A 26 1.03 5.16 -4.50
N ILE A 27 0.79 5.80 -5.65
CA ILE A 27 1.08 5.20 -6.97
C ILE A 27 2.55 5.41 -7.36
N GLY A 28 2.95 4.91 -8.53
CA GLY A 28 4.34 4.98 -8.99
C GLY A 28 5.19 3.80 -8.52
N GLY A 29 4.55 2.65 -8.28
CA GLY A 29 5.20 1.39 -7.98
C GLY A 29 5.70 0.63 -9.22
N ILE A 30 6.30 -0.53 -8.97
CA ILE A 30 6.76 -1.48 -9.98
C ILE A 30 5.92 -2.75 -9.80
N ALA A 31 5.32 -3.24 -10.90
CA ALA A 31 4.53 -4.46 -10.90
C ALA A 31 5.43 -5.69 -11.11
N GLY A 32 5.11 -6.79 -10.43
CA GLY A 32 5.84 -8.06 -10.57
C GLY A 32 7.25 -8.03 -9.98
N HIS A 33 8.07 -9.00 -10.38
CA HIS A 33 9.47 -9.22 -9.96
C HIS A 33 9.64 -9.45 -8.45
N LEU A 34 9.96 -10.68 -8.05
CA LEU A 34 10.26 -11.01 -6.65
C LEU A 34 11.66 -10.50 -6.31
N GLY A 35 11.80 -9.78 -5.20
CA GLY A 35 13.09 -9.40 -4.67
C GLY A 35 13.13 -8.02 -4.03
N GLN A 36 14.31 -7.63 -3.59
CA GLN A 36 14.57 -6.45 -2.76
C GLN A 36 14.05 -5.14 -3.39
N SER A 37 14.04 -5.03 -4.72
CA SER A 37 13.62 -3.81 -5.44
C SER A 37 12.13 -3.54 -5.41
N THR A 38 11.28 -4.55 -5.16
CA THR A 38 9.81 -4.43 -5.23
C THR A 38 9.13 -4.69 -3.89
N VAL A 39 9.90 -4.91 -2.82
CA VAL A 39 9.41 -5.23 -1.47
C VAL A 39 8.26 -4.32 -1.04
N ASN A 40 8.36 -3.02 -1.29
CA ASN A 40 7.35 -2.05 -0.88
C ASN A 40 6.08 -2.01 -1.77
N ASN A 41 6.02 -2.83 -2.83
CA ASN A 41 4.91 -2.90 -3.78
C ASN A 41 3.91 -4.01 -3.46
N TRP A 42 4.24 -4.86 -2.48
CA TRP A 42 3.44 -6.04 -2.17
C TRP A 42 2.50 -5.80 -0.99
N PHE A 43 1.23 -6.12 -1.23
CA PHE A 43 0.16 -6.03 -0.25
C PHE A 43 -0.57 -7.37 -0.18
N LYS A 44 -1.06 -7.71 1.00
CA LYS A 44 -1.88 -8.90 1.25
C LYS A 44 -3.31 -8.49 1.52
N ILE A 45 -4.23 -9.36 1.15
CA ILE A 45 -5.64 -9.26 1.53
C ILE A 45 -5.87 -10.33 2.59
N GLU A 46 -6.30 -9.92 3.77
CA GLU A 46 -6.54 -10.81 4.90
C GLU A 46 -8.00 -10.72 5.34
N LYS A 47 -8.59 -11.83 5.78
CA LYS A 47 -9.93 -11.85 6.36
C LYS A 47 -9.95 -10.95 7.61
N PHE A 48 -10.98 -10.11 7.73
CA PHE A 48 -11.12 -9.20 8.86
C PHE A 48 -12.56 -9.20 9.40
N GLY A 49 -12.74 -9.89 10.53
CA GLY A 49 -14.05 -10.15 11.10
C GLY A 49 -14.91 -11.08 10.24
N VAL A 50 -16.22 -11.03 10.44
CA VAL A 50 -17.19 -11.89 9.74
C VAL A 50 -17.53 -11.35 8.33
N TYR A 51 -17.46 -10.03 8.13
CA TYR A 51 -18.08 -9.36 6.98
C TYR A 51 -17.11 -8.63 6.05
N GLY A 52 -15.80 -8.89 6.12
CA GLY A 52 -14.89 -8.19 5.22
C GLY A 52 -13.45 -8.62 5.31
N TYR A 53 -12.61 -7.78 4.72
CA TYR A 53 -11.18 -7.95 4.60
C TYR A 53 -10.45 -6.70 5.09
N LYS A 54 -9.15 -6.84 5.29
CA LYS A 54 -8.22 -5.73 5.44
C LYS A 54 -7.08 -5.88 4.43
N ILE A 55 -6.42 -4.78 4.13
CA ILE A 55 -5.21 -4.77 3.31
C ILE A 55 -4.02 -4.61 4.26
N VAL A 56 -2.99 -5.44 4.08
CA VAL A 56 -1.80 -5.49 4.94
C VAL A 56 -0.57 -5.27 4.09
N HIS A 57 0.38 -4.46 4.57
CA HIS A 57 1.73 -4.43 4.04
C HIS A 57 2.60 -5.34 4.90
N GLY A 58 3.28 -6.31 4.27
CA GLY A 58 4.07 -7.33 4.96
C GLY A 58 4.67 -8.31 3.96
N PRO A 59 5.52 -7.84 3.05
CA PRO A 59 6.08 -8.62 1.95
C PRO A 59 6.85 -9.85 2.44
N THR A 60 6.61 -11.01 1.82
CA THR A 60 7.38 -12.26 1.99
C THR A 60 8.23 -12.57 0.77
N VAL A 61 8.49 -11.55 -0.07
CA VAL A 61 9.18 -11.69 -1.36
C VAL A 61 10.70 -11.49 -1.26
N CYS A 62 11.22 -11.29 -0.04
CA CYS A 62 12.63 -11.12 0.26
C CYS A 62 12.90 -11.54 1.71
N ASP A 63 13.50 -12.70 1.91
CA ASP A 63 13.67 -13.29 3.24
C ASP A 63 14.74 -12.58 4.10
N THR A 64 15.69 -11.90 3.46
CA THR A 64 16.76 -11.15 4.15
C THR A 64 16.42 -9.69 4.39
N CYS A 65 15.33 -9.18 3.80
CA CYS A 65 14.97 -7.78 3.90
C CYS A 65 14.32 -7.47 5.25
N LYS A 66 14.79 -6.41 5.94
CA LYS A 66 14.06 -5.83 7.07
C LYS A 66 12.93 -4.96 6.54
N THR A 67 11.71 -5.48 6.60
CA THR A 67 10.53 -4.81 6.04
C THR A 67 9.59 -4.35 7.14
N VAL A 68 8.86 -3.27 6.87
CA VAL A 68 7.83 -2.80 7.79
C VAL A 68 6.56 -3.59 7.54
N CYS A 69 6.00 -4.15 8.60
CA CYS A 69 4.74 -4.90 8.55
C CYS A 69 3.64 -4.14 9.30
N GLY A 70 2.41 -4.22 8.79
CA GLY A 70 1.25 -3.66 9.47
C GLY A 70 0.04 -3.53 8.56
N ASP A 71 -1.11 -3.33 9.21
CA ASP A 71 -2.38 -3.13 8.53
C ASP A 71 -2.42 -1.75 7.88
N LEU A 72 -3.24 -1.61 6.84
CA LEU A 72 -3.54 -0.31 6.26
C LEU A 72 -4.84 0.24 6.84
N GLY A 73 -4.80 1.53 7.20
CA GLY A 73 -5.93 2.29 7.72
C GLY A 73 -6.06 3.65 7.03
N ILE A 74 -7.05 4.42 7.47
CA ILE A 74 -7.27 5.79 6.98
C ILE A 74 -6.62 6.80 7.92
N THR A 75 -5.85 7.72 7.35
CA THR A 75 -5.35 8.92 8.04
C THR A 75 -5.87 10.16 7.32
N ILE A 76 -6.29 11.18 8.07
CA ILE A 76 -6.71 12.46 7.50
C ILE A 76 -5.51 13.41 7.44
N ARG A 77 -5.21 13.94 6.25
CA ARG A 77 -4.16 14.95 6.05
C ARG A 77 -4.65 15.99 5.05
N ASN A 78 -4.64 17.26 5.45
CA ASN A 78 -5.10 18.40 4.66
C ASN A 78 -6.54 18.18 4.13
N GLY A 79 -7.44 17.71 5.00
CA GLY A 79 -8.84 17.42 4.65
C GLY A 79 -9.05 16.20 3.75
N ARG A 80 -7.99 15.48 3.36
CA ARG A 80 -8.08 14.29 2.49
C ARG A 80 -7.85 13.02 3.29
N ARG A 81 -8.56 11.95 2.91
CA ARG A 81 -8.34 10.59 3.43
C ARG A 81 -7.20 9.94 2.67
N TRP A 82 -6.16 9.54 3.38
CA TRP A 82 -5.01 8.82 2.86
C TRP A 82 -4.99 7.41 3.39
N LEU A 83 -4.63 6.46 2.53
CA LEU A 83 -4.32 5.10 2.96
C LEU A 83 -2.90 5.07 3.51
N ALA A 84 -2.74 4.62 4.75
CA ALA A 84 -1.46 4.64 5.45
C ALA A 84 -1.30 3.41 6.34
N LEU A 85 -0.05 3.09 6.69
CA LEU A 85 0.22 2.06 7.69
C LEU A 85 -0.39 2.47 9.04
N SER A 86 -1.17 1.58 9.63
CA SER A 86 -1.93 1.78 10.86
C SER A 86 -1.60 0.67 11.85
N GLN A 87 -1.31 1.03 13.10
CA GLN A 87 -0.95 0.04 14.13
C GLN A 87 -2.18 -0.62 14.78
N HIS A 88 -3.31 0.08 14.85
CA HIS A 88 -4.48 -0.37 15.63
C HIS A 88 -5.83 -0.20 14.93
N HIS A 89 -5.88 0.50 13.80
CA HIS A 89 -7.13 0.83 13.12
C HIS A 89 -7.06 0.41 11.65
N PRO A 90 -7.16 -0.90 11.34
CA PRO A 90 -7.27 -1.38 9.96
C PRO A 90 -8.55 -0.85 9.31
N LEU A 91 -8.47 -0.50 8.03
CA LEU A 91 -9.64 -0.21 7.22
C LEU A 91 -10.30 -1.53 6.79
N ARG A 92 -11.52 -1.76 7.27
CA ARG A 92 -12.37 -2.85 6.76
C ARG A 92 -12.83 -2.53 5.34
N VAL A 93 -12.58 -3.44 4.41
CA VAL A 93 -13.01 -3.34 3.01
C VAL A 93 -13.83 -4.56 2.59
N VAL A 94 -14.67 -4.36 1.58
CA VAL A 94 -15.37 -5.43 0.85
C VAL A 94 -15.08 -5.24 -0.63
N PHE A 95 -14.89 -6.34 -1.36
CA PHE A 95 -14.61 -6.29 -2.79
C PHE A 95 -15.89 -6.57 -3.57
N GLN A 96 -16.32 -5.59 -4.36
CA GLN A 96 -17.43 -5.73 -5.28
C GLN A 96 -16.87 -5.87 -6.70
N ARG A 97 -17.34 -6.85 -7.46
CA ARG A 97 -16.94 -7.04 -8.85
C ARG A 97 -17.29 -5.79 -9.65
N ALA A 98 -16.30 -5.22 -10.35
CA ALA A 98 -16.53 -4.13 -11.27
C ALA A 98 -17.37 -4.61 -12.47
N VAL A 99 -18.27 -3.77 -12.97
CA VAL A 99 -18.95 -4.03 -14.24
C VAL A 99 -17.99 -3.65 -15.35
N THR A 100 -17.59 -4.61 -16.16
CA THR A 100 -16.89 -4.33 -17.43
C THR A 100 -17.97 -3.93 -18.43
N ILE A 101 -17.96 -2.67 -18.86
CA ILE A 101 -18.83 -2.13 -19.91
C ILE A 101 -18.18 -2.41 -21.26
#